data_AF-A0A2G1VU32-F1
#
_entry.id   AF-A0A2G1VU32-F1
#
_cell.length_a   1.000
_cell.length_b   1.000
_cell.length_c   1.000
_cell.angle_alpha   90.00
_cell.angle_beta   90.00
_cell.angle_gamma   90.00
#
_symmetry.space_group_name_H-M   'P 1'
#
loop_
_entity.id
_entity.type
_entity.pdbx_description
1 polymer ?
#
loop_
_entity_poly.entity_id
_entity_poly.type
_entity_poly.pdbx_seq_one_letter_code
_entity_poly.pdbx_strand_id
1 'polypeptide(L)'
;MNSLKHTLLTLFTGLILLSCGTSLYDHYSYTQTLETKAAAISLINVSDQNFEDHKAAAEALKSQIDLMLTYERAKSKNEITVQMWQYLQNEDCSLQQFLKLWQQQGTLSPVFKEEYRPQVEKIFDLMANYETQKDAQSKSLLLDLITL
;
A
#
# COMPACT_ATOMS: atom_id res chain seq x y z
N MET A 1 -46.80 -30.01 -13.33
CA MET A 1 -45.58 -29.59 -14.05
C MET A 1 -45.31 -28.08 -13.98
N ASN A 2 -46.34 -27.22 -13.99
CA ASN A 2 -46.15 -25.77 -13.89
C ASN A 2 -45.79 -25.29 -12.47
N SER A 3 -46.36 -25.88 -11.40
CA SER A 3 -45.99 -25.51 -10.02
C SER A 3 -44.52 -25.80 -9.70
N LEU A 4 -43.98 -26.95 -10.14
CA LEU A 4 -42.57 -27.31 -9.96
C LEU A 4 -41.61 -26.32 -10.65
N LYS A 5 -41.99 -25.80 -11.83
CA LYS A 5 -41.24 -24.76 -12.53
C LYS A 5 -41.25 -23.44 -11.76
N HIS A 6 -42.38 -23.07 -11.16
CA HIS A 6 -42.47 -21.85 -10.35
C HIS A 6 -41.71 -21.97 -9.02
N THR A 7 -41.70 -23.14 -8.39
CA THR A 7 -40.90 -23.40 -7.18
C THR A 7 -39.40 -23.40 -7.48
N LEU A 8 -38.98 -23.98 -8.61
CA LEU A 8 -37.58 -23.94 -9.05
C LEU A 8 -37.13 -22.52 -9.40
N LEU A 9 -38.00 -21.73 -10.05
CA LEU A 9 -37.74 -20.33 -10.40
C LEU A 9 -37.62 -19.44 -9.16
N THR A 10 -38.48 -19.64 -8.15
CA THR A 10 -38.40 -18.88 -6.88
C THR A 10 -37.17 -19.26 -6.06
N LEU A 11 -36.77 -20.54 -6.05
CA LEU A 11 -35.54 -20.99 -5.41
C LEU A 11 -34.28 -20.41 -6.08
N PHE A 12 -34.28 -20.35 -7.43
CA PHE A 12 -33.17 -19.79 -8.19
C PHE A 12 -33.01 -18.27 -7.96
N THR A 13 -34.12 -17.52 -7.93
CA THR A 13 -34.09 -16.08 -7.64
C THR A 13 -33.65 -15.78 -6.20
N GLY A 14 -33.98 -16.64 -5.23
CA GLY A 14 -33.55 -16.50 -3.84
C GLY A 14 -32.03 -16.73 -3.64
N LEU A 15 -31.41 -17.57 -4.47
CA LEU A 15 -29.98 -17.91 -4.34
C LEU A 15 -29.06 -16.77 -4.83
N ILE A 16 -29.51 -15.96 -5.79
CA ILE A 16 -28.74 -14.84 -6.35
C ILE A 16 -28.58 -13.69 -5.32
N LEU A 17 -29.55 -13.55 -4.40
CA LEU A 17 -29.54 -12.47 -3.39
C LEU A 17 -28.59 -12.73 -2.22
N LEU A 18 -28.05 -13.95 -2.06
CA LEU A 18 -27.08 -14.30 -1.02
C LEU A 18 -25.62 -14.08 -1.45
N SER A 19 -25.37 -13.69 -2.71
CA SER A 19 -24.03 -13.54 -3.28
C SER A 19 -23.38 -12.17 -3.04
N CYS A 20 -23.94 -11.31 -2.19
CA CYS A 20 -23.31 -10.03 -1.84
C CYS A 20 -22.18 -10.27 -0.80
N GLY A 21 -21.16 -11.03 -1.19
CA GLY A 21 -19.91 -11.11 -0.47
C GLY A 21 -19.08 -9.88 -0.81
N THR A 22 -18.84 -9.01 0.15
CA THR A 22 -17.88 -7.92 0.02
C THR A 22 -16.50 -8.51 -0.26
N SER A 23 -15.97 -8.28 -1.46
CA SER A 23 -14.59 -8.63 -1.82
C SER A 23 -13.62 -8.12 -0.75
N LEU A 24 -12.70 -8.97 -0.31
CA LEU A 24 -11.57 -8.57 0.55
C LEU A 24 -10.54 -7.73 -0.23
N TYR A 25 -10.50 -7.88 -1.56
CA TYR A 25 -9.70 -7.07 -2.46
C TYR A 25 -10.30 -5.67 -2.56
N ASP A 26 -9.51 -4.67 -2.17
CA ASP A 26 -9.80 -3.27 -2.40
C ASP A 26 -8.89 -2.76 -3.53
N HIS A 27 -9.50 -2.55 -4.69
CA HIS A 27 -8.82 -2.01 -5.86
C HIS A 27 -8.20 -0.64 -5.60
N TYR A 28 -8.84 0.18 -4.76
CA TYR A 28 -8.33 1.51 -4.42
C TYR A 28 -7.05 1.40 -3.58
N SER A 29 -7.05 0.60 -2.51
CA SER A 29 -5.86 0.35 -1.68
C SER A 29 -4.68 -0.18 -2.49
N TYR A 30 -4.93 -1.13 -3.40
CA TYR A 30 -3.92 -1.66 -4.30
C TYR A 30 -3.35 -0.58 -5.23
N THR A 31 -4.23 0.18 -5.89
CA THR A 31 -3.83 1.25 -6.82
C THR A 31 -2.99 2.31 -6.11
N GLN A 32 -3.44 2.76 -4.93
CA GLN A 32 -2.73 3.74 -4.12
C GLN A 32 -1.38 3.22 -3.63
N THR A 33 -1.24 1.92 -3.37
CA THR A 33 0.05 1.30 -3.06
C THR A 33 1.02 1.42 -4.25
N LEU A 34 0.56 1.15 -5.47
CA LEU A 34 1.39 1.27 -6.68
C LEU A 34 1.76 2.72 -7.00
N GLU A 35 0.82 3.65 -6.85
CA GLU A 35 1.06 5.08 -7.06
C GLU A 35 2.07 5.63 -6.04
N THR A 36 1.91 5.27 -4.77
CA THR A 36 2.85 5.67 -3.70
C THR A 36 4.23 5.08 -3.95
N LYS A 37 4.31 3.81 -4.40
CA LYS A 37 5.58 3.19 -4.84
C LYS A 37 6.22 4.01 -5.94
N ALA A 38 5.49 4.32 -7.01
CA ALA A 38 6.02 5.06 -8.14
C ALA A 38 6.54 6.44 -7.73
N ALA A 39 5.81 7.15 -6.86
CA ALA A 39 6.24 8.43 -6.31
C ALA A 39 7.52 8.31 -5.48
N ALA A 40 7.61 7.32 -4.59
CA ALA A 40 8.80 7.07 -3.78
C ALA A 40 10.04 6.75 -4.65
N ILE A 41 9.90 5.85 -5.63
CA ILE A 41 10.99 5.50 -6.53
C ILE A 41 11.40 6.68 -7.42
N SER A 42 10.44 7.51 -7.84
CA SER A 42 10.74 8.75 -8.58
C SER A 42 11.66 9.68 -7.76
N LEU A 43 11.35 9.89 -6.48
CA LEU A 43 12.19 10.70 -5.58
C LEU A 43 13.59 10.11 -5.41
N ILE A 44 13.72 8.79 -5.26
CA ILE A 44 15.05 8.12 -5.20
C ILE A 44 15.84 8.36 -6.49
N ASN A 45 15.20 8.28 -7.66
CA ASN A 45 15.89 8.46 -8.92
C ASN A 45 16.47 9.87 -9.08
N VAL A 46 15.78 10.89 -8.57
CA VAL A 46 16.20 12.30 -8.65
C VAL A 46 16.99 12.79 -7.44
N SER A 47 17.35 11.92 -6.49
CA SER A 47 17.94 12.35 -5.22
C SER A 47 19.40 12.85 -5.33
N ASP A 48 20.02 12.79 -6.51
CA ASP A 48 21.27 13.50 -6.80
C ASP A 48 21.07 14.99 -7.08
N GLN A 49 19.82 15.42 -7.22
CA GLN A 49 19.42 16.82 -7.34
C GLN A 49 19.10 17.39 -5.95
N ASN A 50 19.05 18.72 -5.86
CA ASN A 50 18.82 19.41 -4.59
C ASN A 50 17.42 19.08 -4.06
N PHE A 51 17.34 18.66 -2.79
CA PHE A 51 16.08 18.36 -2.11
C PHE A 51 15.09 19.52 -2.18
N GLU A 52 15.54 20.77 -2.06
CA GLU A 52 14.64 21.92 -2.10
C GLU A 52 13.88 22.05 -3.43
N ASP A 53 14.46 21.59 -4.55
CA ASP A 53 13.80 21.58 -5.86
C ASP A 53 12.66 20.53 -5.93
N HIS A 54 12.73 19.49 -5.08
CA HIS A 54 11.81 18.35 -5.04
C HIS A 54 11.00 18.26 -3.74
N LYS A 55 11.13 19.25 -2.85
CA LYS A 55 10.51 19.26 -1.53
C LYS A 55 8.99 19.10 -1.60
N ALA A 56 8.35 19.78 -2.54
CA ALA A 56 6.91 19.67 -2.76
C ALA A 56 6.48 18.23 -3.11
N ALA A 57 7.29 17.50 -3.90
CA ALA A 57 7.01 16.11 -4.24
C ALA A 57 7.24 15.17 -3.03
N ALA A 58 8.25 15.44 -2.20
CA ALA A 58 8.47 14.72 -0.94
C ALA A 58 7.33 14.95 0.07
N GLU A 59 6.83 16.17 0.19
CA GLU A 59 5.67 16.52 1.02
C GLU A 59 4.37 15.91 0.48
N ALA A 60 4.19 15.86 -0.84
CA ALA A 60 3.06 15.20 -1.47
C ALA A 60 3.05 13.69 -1.19
N LEU A 61 4.22 13.03 -1.26
CA LEU A 61 4.35 11.61 -0.90
C LEU A 61 3.95 11.36 0.56
N LYS A 62 4.44 12.19 1.50
CA LYS A 62 4.05 12.09 2.91
C LYS A 62 2.54 12.28 3.10
N SER A 63 1.97 13.27 2.44
CA SER A 63 0.52 13.55 2.49
C SER A 63 -0.31 12.39 1.92
N GLN A 64 0.17 11.72 0.87
CA GLN A 64 -0.48 10.54 0.30
C GLN A 64 -0.48 9.37 1.30
N ILE A 65 0.64 9.14 1.99
CA ILE A 65 0.74 8.11 3.05
C ILE A 65 -0.25 8.42 4.19
N ASP A 66 -0.32 9.67 4.64
CA ASP A 66 -1.24 10.11 5.71
C ASP A 66 -2.71 9.94 5.31
N LEU A 67 -3.03 10.31 4.07
CA LEU A 67 -4.36 10.14 3.48
C LEU A 67 -4.75 8.67 3.48
N MET A 68 -3.87 7.79 3.00
CA MET A 68 -4.14 6.36 2.93
C MET A 68 -4.27 5.73 4.31
N LEU A 69 -3.43 6.10 5.27
CA LEU A 69 -3.59 5.64 6.65
C LEU A 69 -4.95 6.05 7.23
N THR A 70 -5.40 7.28 6.95
CA THR A 70 -6.72 7.77 7.40
C THR A 70 -7.86 7.02 6.71
N TYR A 71 -7.76 6.82 5.39
CA TYR A 71 -8.72 6.05 4.60
C TYR A 71 -8.88 4.63 5.13
N GLU A 72 -7.78 3.94 5.41
CA GLU A 72 -7.80 2.55 5.88
C GLU A 72 -8.30 2.41 7.32
N ARG A 73 -8.01 3.39 8.18
CA ARG A 73 -8.58 3.45 9.54
C ARG A 73 -10.09 3.66 9.56
N ALA A 74 -10.65 4.29 8.53
CA ALA A 74 -12.10 4.48 8.41
C ALA A 74 -12.84 3.18 8.02
N LYS A 75 -12.13 2.14 7.56
CA LYS A 75 -12.71 0.86 7.13
C LYS A 75 -12.77 -0.14 8.27
N SER A 76 -13.87 -0.89 8.35
CA SER A 76 -13.96 -2.05 9.25
C SER A 76 -13.12 -3.21 8.71
N LYS A 77 -12.33 -3.88 9.58
CA LYS A 77 -11.55 -5.10 9.27
C LYS A 77 -10.32 -4.94 8.36
N ASN A 78 -9.54 -3.86 8.51
CA ASN A 78 -8.31 -3.61 7.74
C ASN A 78 -7.05 -3.39 8.59
N GLU A 79 -6.98 -4.00 9.77
CA GLU A 79 -5.89 -3.79 10.75
C GLU A 79 -4.49 -3.98 10.18
N ILE A 80 -4.29 -4.98 9.31
CA ILE A 80 -2.98 -5.22 8.68
C ILE A 80 -2.66 -4.10 7.68
N THR A 81 -3.61 -3.71 6.84
CA THR A 81 -3.42 -2.61 5.90
C THR A 81 -3.12 -1.29 6.63
N VAL A 82 -3.79 -1.03 7.75
CA VAL A 82 -3.48 0.11 8.62
C VAL A 82 -2.04 0.03 9.13
N GLN A 83 -1.58 -1.15 9.59
CA GLN A 83 -0.20 -1.33 10.04
C GLN A 83 0.83 -1.11 8.93
N MET A 84 0.53 -1.52 7.69
CA MET A 84 1.41 -1.26 6.53
C MET A 84 1.61 0.25 6.29
N TRP A 85 0.52 1.00 6.21
CA TRP A 85 0.58 2.46 5.99
C TRP A 85 1.20 3.19 7.17
N GLN A 86 0.95 2.71 8.40
CA GLN A 86 1.59 3.24 9.60
C GLN A 86 3.10 2.95 9.61
N TYR A 87 3.54 1.79 9.13
CA TYR A 87 4.96 1.47 9.00
C TYR A 87 5.68 2.41 8.05
N LEU A 88 5.03 2.88 6.97
CA LEU A 88 5.62 3.89 6.08
C LEU A 88 5.91 5.23 6.77
N GLN A 89 5.31 5.51 7.93
CA GLN A 89 5.59 6.70 8.74
C GLN A 89 6.64 6.45 9.83
N ASN A 90 7.05 5.19 10.07
CA ASN A 90 8.03 4.85 11.09
C ASN A 90 9.41 5.41 10.71
N GLU A 91 10.13 6.02 11.65
CA GLU A 91 11.49 6.53 11.43
C GLU A 91 12.48 5.43 11.02
N ASP A 92 12.22 4.18 11.43
CA ASP A 92 13.05 3.02 11.07
C ASP A 92 12.75 2.47 9.67
N CYS A 93 11.66 2.92 9.02
CA CYS A 93 11.35 2.54 7.66
C CYS A 93 12.38 3.14 6.69
N SER A 94 12.94 2.31 5.79
CA SER A 94 13.95 2.74 4.82
C SER A 94 13.50 3.93 3.97
N LEU A 95 12.19 4.09 3.69
CA LEU A 95 11.65 5.27 3.01
C LEU A 95 11.83 6.56 3.82
N GLN A 96 11.54 6.52 5.13
CA GLN A 96 11.70 7.69 6.00
C GLN A 96 13.17 8.01 6.24
N GLN A 97 14.01 6.99 6.42
CA GLN A 97 15.46 7.16 6.51
C GLN A 97 16.03 7.81 5.25
N PHE A 98 15.63 7.36 4.07
CA PHE A 98 16.00 7.97 2.78
C PHE A 98 15.58 9.45 2.71
N LEU A 99 14.30 9.76 2.97
CA LEU A 99 13.79 11.13 2.88
C LEU A 99 14.50 12.06 3.88
N LYS A 100 14.75 11.59 5.11
CA LYS A 100 15.48 12.32 6.15
C LYS A 100 16.92 12.58 5.74
N LEU A 101 17.62 11.56 5.22
CA LEU A 101 19.00 11.67 4.78
C LEU A 101 19.13 12.66 3.61
N TRP A 102 18.25 12.56 2.61
CA TRP A 102 18.26 13.47 1.47
C TRP A 102 17.96 14.92 1.89
N GLN A 103 16.98 15.13 2.77
CA GLN A 103 16.68 16.45 3.32
C GLN A 103 17.87 17.04 4.09
N GLN A 104 18.62 16.22 4.85
CA GLN A 104 19.76 16.67 5.64
C GLN A 104 20.99 16.99 4.78
N GLN A 105 21.26 16.20 3.74
CA GLN A 105 22.44 16.36 2.90
C GLN A 105 22.20 17.28 1.69
N GLY A 106 20.94 17.55 1.33
CA GLY A 106 20.55 18.30 0.14
C GLY A 106 20.63 17.47 -1.14
N THR A 107 21.69 16.69 -1.32
CA THR A 107 21.83 15.73 -2.44
C THR A 107 22.41 14.41 -1.93
N LEU A 108 22.16 13.32 -2.66
CA LEU A 108 22.68 11.99 -2.37
C LEU A 108 23.48 11.46 -3.56
N SER A 109 24.56 10.73 -3.25
CA SER A 109 25.36 10.07 -4.28
C SER A 109 24.59 8.93 -4.95
N PRO A 110 24.97 8.53 -6.17
CA PRO A 110 24.38 7.35 -6.83
C PRO A 110 24.43 6.07 -5.98
N VAL A 111 25.48 5.90 -5.16
CA VAL A 111 25.62 4.75 -4.26
C VAL A 111 24.46 4.66 -3.26
N PHE A 112 24.07 5.79 -2.66
CA PHE A 112 22.92 5.82 -1.76
C PHE A 112 21.61 5.50 -2.48
N LYS A 113 21.45 5.92 -3.75
CA LYS A 113 20.28 5.56 -4.55
C LYS A 113 20.17 4.04 -4.71
N GLU A 114 21.28 3.40 -5.07
CA GLU A 114 21.36 1.95 -5.27
C GLU A 114 21.13 1.17 -3.97
N GLU A 115 21.49 1.73 -2.83
CA GLU A 115 21.25 1.13 -1.51
C GLU A 115 19.79 1.21 -1.07
N TYR A 116 19.16 2.39 -1.16
CA TYR A 116 17.79 2.58 -0.67
C TYR A 116 16.71 2.05 -1.62
N ARG A 117 16.94 2.11 -2.93
CA ARG A 117 15.96 1.67 -3.93
C ARG A 117 15.41 0.26 -3.70
N PRO A 118 16.23 -0.81 -3.60
CA PRO A 118 15.71 -2.17 -3.43
C PRO A 118 14.97 -2.36 -2.10
N GLN A 119 15.35 -1.62 -1.05
CA GLN A 119 14.67 -1.67 0.25
C GLN A 119 13.26 -1.07 0.15
N VAL A 120 13.15 0.12 -0.46
CA VAL A 120 11.87 0.79 -0.67
C VAL A 120 10.99 0.01 -1.65
N GLU A 121 11.54 -0.53 -2.73
CA GLU A 121 10.81 -1.38 -3.67
C GLU A 121 10.23 -2.60 -2.96
N LYS A 122 11.03 -3.29 -2.13
CA LYS A 122 10.59 -4.47 -1.38
C LYS A 122 9.44 -4.17 -0.42
N ILE A 123 9.48 -3.04 0.29
CA ILE A 123 8.39 -2.62 1.18
C ILE A 123 7.07 -2.55 0.40
N PHE A 124 7.06 -1.81 -0.72
CA PHE A 124 5.85 -1.64 -1.52
C PHE A 124 5.41 -2.91 -2.25
N ASP A 125 6.35 -3.76 -2.66
CA ASP A 125 6.03 -5.06 -3.27
C ASP A 125 5.33 -5.99 -2.28
N LEU A 126 5.75 -6.00 -1.02
CA LEU A 126 5.07 -6.75 0.04
C LEU A 126 3.66 -6.19 0.30
N MET A 127 3.50 -4.87 0.32
CA MET A 127 2.19 -4.22 0.48
C MET A 127 1.25 -4.54 -0.68
N ALA A 128 1.71 -4.40 -1.92
CA ALA A 128 0.90 -4.65 -3.12
C ALA A 128 0.50 -6.13 -3.22
N ASN A 129 1.43 -7.03 -2.86
CA ASN A 129 1.18 -8.46 -2.79
C ASN A 129 0.08 -8.80 -1.79
N TYR A 130 0.14 -8.22 -0.59
CA TYR A 130 -0.90 -8.41 0.42
C TYR A 130 -2.25 -7.85 -0.01
N GLU A 131 -2.31 -6.65 -0.59
CA GLU A 131 -3.59 -6.12 -1.08
C GLU A 131 -4.23 -7.00 -2.16
N THR A 132 -3.41 -7.70 -2.95
CA THR A 132 -3.87 -8.62 -4.00
C THR A 132 -4.38 -9.94 -3.41
N GLN A 133 -3.60 -10.57 -2.51
CA GLN A 133 -3.87 -11.95 -2.08
C GLN A 133 -4.57 -12.05 -0.72
N LYS A 134 -4.26 -11.15 0.22
CA LYS A 134 -4.70 -11.17 1.63
C LYS A 134 -4.61 -12.56 2.29
N ASP A 135 -3.58 -13.32 1.92
CA ASP A 135 -3.35 -14.68 2.43
C ASP A 135 -2.40 -14.69 3.66
N ALA A 136 -2.24 -15.86 4.27
CA ALA A 136 -1.40 -16.02 5.45
C ALA A 136 0.10 -15.77 5.17
N GLN A 137 0.57 -16.08 3.96
CA GLN A 137 1.98 -15.95 3.60
C GLN A 137 2.37 -14.48 3.43
N SER A 138 1.62 -13.74 2.61
CA SER A 138 1.76 -12.29 2.41
C SER A 138 1.63 -11.54 3.73
N LYS A 139 0.68 -11.93 4.60
CA LYS A 139 0.55 -11.39 5.95
C LYS A 139 1.82 -11.63 6.79
N SER A 140 2.36 -12.85 6.80
CA SER A 140 3.57 -13.19 7.57
C SER A 140 4.76 -12.33 7.12
N LEU A 141 4.99 -12.24 5.81
CA LEU A 141 6.10 -11.46 5.25
C LEU A 141 6.00 -9.97 5.59
N LEU A 142 4.79 -9.42 5.64
CA LEU A 142 4.57 -8.05 6.10
C LEU A 142 4.80 -7.88 7.60
N LEU A 143 4.34 -8.81 8.43
CA LEU A 143 4.57 -8.74 9.87
C LEU A 143 6.06 -8.84 10.20
N ASP A 144 6.81 -9.67 9.47
CA ASP A 144 8.25 -9.77 9.61
C ASP A 144 8.94 -8.43 9.26
N LEU A 145 8.42 -7.70 8.25
CA LEU A 145 8.92 -6.37 7.88
C LEU A 145 8.62 -5.31 8.95
N ILE A 146 7.40 -5.33 9.50
CA ILE A 146 6.90 -4.27 10.40
C ILE A 146 7.39 -4.44 11.84
N THR A 147 7.74 -5.67 12.25
CA THR A 147 8.18 -5.98 13.62
C THR A 147 9.70 -6.08 13.80
N LEU A 148 10.47 -5.88 12.71
CA LEU A 148 11.92 -5.69 12.72
C LEU A 148 12.32 -4.43 13.49
#